data_AF-A0A932KEQ7-F1
#
_entry.id   AF-A0A932KEQ7-F1
#
_cell.length_a   1.000
_cell.length_b   1.000
_cell.length_c   1.000
_cell.angle_alpha   90.00
_cell.angle_beta   90.00
_cell.angle_gamma   90.00
#
_symmetry.space_group_name_H-M   'P 1'
#
loop_
_entity.id
_entity.type
_entity.pdbx_description
1 polymer ?
#
loop_
_entity_poly.entity_id
_entity_poly.type
_entity_poly.pdbx_seq_one_letter_code
_entity_poly.pdbx_strand_id
1 'polypeptide(L)'
;MDNHFHLLIYQVQQGMLSAFMKSLMTSYGAYFNRKYKRSGSLFESRFKASLINKDAYLTHVSRYIHLNPRSWKYFPYSSICAIRKANEPEWLQTQKVLAQFDYDRQSYLEFVADYEENKQMLDELKYELANL
;
A
#
# COMPACT_ATOMS: atom_id res chain seq x y z
N MET A 1 -3.46 -3.31 -8.82
CA MET A 1 -2.04 -3.40 -8.40
C MET A 1 -1.20 -4.11 -9.45
N ASP A 2 -1.48 -3.85 -10.71
CA ASP A 2 -0.81 -4.35 -11.92
C ASP A 2 0.08 -3.25 -12.53
N ASN A 3 -0.31 -1.98 -12.39
CA ASN A 3 0.40 -0.81 -12.92
C ASN A 3 0.82 0.23 -11.87
N HIS A 4 0.50 0.04 -10.58
CA HIS A 4 0.83 0.97 -9.50
C HIS A 4 1.04 0.25 -8.16
N PHE A 5 1.61 0.97 -7.20
CA PHE A 5 1.83 0.51 -5.83
C PHE A 5 1.43 1.59 -4.81
N HIS A 6 1.12 1.16 -3.59
CA HIS A 6 0.83 2.05 -2.46
C HIS A 6 1.80 1.71 -1.31
N LEU A 7 2.34 2.73 -0.65
CA LEU A 7 3.21 2.58 0.51
C LEU A 7 2.64 3.35 1.69
N LEU A 8 2.62 2.71 2.85
CA LEU A 8 2.38 3.37 4.14
C LEU A 8 3.73 3.58 4.82
N ILE A 9 4.19 4.84 4.87
CA ILE A 9 5.54 5.18 5.33
C ILE A 9 5.45 6.06 6.57
N TYR A 10 6.15 5.65 7.62
CA TYR A 10 6.40 6.52 8.76
C TYR A 10 7.67 7.35 8.51
N GLN A 11 7.53 8.67 8.48
CA GLN A 11 8.68 9.57 8.31
C GLN A 11 9.35 9.80 9.65
N VAL A 12 10.63 9.40 9.76
CA VAL A 12 11.45 9.64 10.97
C VAL A 12 11.94 11.10 11.02
N GLN A 13 12.14 11.73 9.87
CA GLN A 13 12.52 13.13 9.74
C GLN A 13 11.68 13.82 8.66
N GLN A 14 11.24 15.03 8.96
CA GLN A 14 10.43 15.84 8.05
C GLN A 14 11.18 16.12 6.73
N GLY A 15 10.48 16.02 5.61
CA GLY A 15 11.03 16.33 4.28
C GLY A 15 11.79 15.18 3.62
N MET A 16 12.07 14.08 4.33
CA MET A 16 12.80 12.94 3.75
C MET A 16 11.99 12.11 2.75
N LEU A 17 10.65 12.15 2.78
CA LEU A 17 9.83 11.34 1.89
C LEU A 17 10.11 11.62 0.42
N SER A 18 10.26 12.88 0.04
CA SER A 18 10.54 13.25 -1.36
C SER A 18 11.90 12.73 -1.82
N ALA A 19 12.92 12.79 -0.96
CA ALA A 19 14.24 12.26 -1.26
C ALA A 19 14.23 10.72 -1.35
N PHE A 20 13.51 10.06 -0.43
CA PHE A 20 13.30 8.61 -0.45
C PHE A 20 12.63 8.16 -1.75
N MET A 21 11.48 8.76 -2.10
CA MET A 21 10.74 8.40 -3.31
C MET A 21 11.54 8.70 -4.58
N LYS A 22 12.29 9.80 -4.63
CA LYS A 22 13.20 10.10 -5.74
C LYS A 22 14.24 8.99 -5.90
N SER A 23 14.91 8.61 -4.81
CA SER A 23 15.91 7.53 -4.82
C SER A 23 15.32 6.20 -5.27
N LEU A 24 14.18 5.79 -4.69
CA LEU A 24 13.49 4.54 -5.01
C LEU A 24 13.10 4.47 -6.50
N MET A 25 12.40 5.50 -6.98
CA MET A 25 11.89 5.53 -8.35
C MET A 25 13.03 5.64 -9.37
N THR A 26 14.04 6.48 -9.13
CA THR A 26 15.18 6.58 -10.05
C THR A 26 15.97 5.27 -10.13
N SER A 27 16.25 4.65 -8.97
CA SER A 27 17.01 3.40 -8.91
C SER A 27 16.28 2.25 -9.59
N TYR A 28 14.99 2.08 -9.29
CA TYR A 28 14.17 1.03 -9.91
C TYR A 28 13.97 1.26 -11.41
N GLY A 29 13.67 2.49 -11.82
CA GLY A 29 13.51 2.86 -13.24
C GLY A 29 14.77 2.55 -14.05
N ALA A 30 15.94 2.94 -13.54
CA ALA A 30 17.21 2.65 -14.18
C ALA A 30 17.51 1.14 -14.25
N TYR A 31 17.25 0.40 -13.16
CA TYR A 31 17.38 -1.07 -13.15
C TYR A 31 16.47 -1.73 -14.18
N PHE A 32 15.18 -1.36 -14.21
CA PHE A 32 14.20 -1.93 -15.13
C PHE A 32 14.58 -1.67 -16.58
N ASN A 33 14.93 -0.42 -16.91
CA ASN A 33 15.35 -0.06 -18.27
C ASN A 33 16.58 -0.85 -18.72
N ARG A 34 17.60 -1.02 -17.85
CA ARG A 34 18.77 -1.86 -18.15
C ARG A 34 18.40 -3.33 -18.34
N LYS A 35 17.60 -3.90 -17.43
CA LYS A 35 17.21 -5.32 -17.45
C LYS A 35 16.41 -5.67 -18.71
N TYR A 36 15.49 -4.80 -19.11
CA TYR A 36 14.57 -5.05 -20.22
C TYR A 36 14.96 -4.32 -21.52
N LYS A 37 16.18 -3.74 -21.59
CA LYS A 37 16.69 -3.00 -22.76
C LYS A 37 15.74 -1.91 -23.27
N ARG A 38 15.11 -1.18 -22.34
CA ARG A 38 14.20 -0.07 -22.63
C ARG A 38 14.90 1.28 -22.43
N SER A 39 14.32 2.32 -23.03
CA SER A 39 14.68 3.72 -22.81
C SER A 39 13.43 4.54 -22.42
N GLY A 40 13.63 5.75 -21.88
CA GLY A 40 12.55 6.64 -21.47
C GLY A 40 12.07 6.45 -20.02
N SER A 41 10.99 7.16 -19.67
CA SER A 41 10.41 7.10 -18.32
C SER A 41 9.71 5.77 -18.08
N LEU A 42 9.96 5.15 -16.93
CA LEU A 42 9.20 3.97 -16.48
C LEU A 42 7.89 4.37 -15.81
N PHE A 43 7.90 5.44 -15.01
CA PHE A 43 6.75 5.88 -14.24
C PHE A 43 5.98 6.96 -14.99
N GLU A 44 4.66 6.84 -15.00
CA GLU A 44 3.77 7.77 -15.72
C GLU A 44 3.68 9.15 -15.05
N SER A 45 3.81 9.22 -13.73
CA SER A 45 3.68 10.46 -12.98
C SER A 45 4.54 10.49 -11.71
N ARG A 46 4.62 11.68 -11.09
CA ARG A 46 5.24 11.84 -9.77
C ARG A 46 4.41 11.11 -8.70
N PHE A 47 5.07 10.66 -7.64
CA PHE A 47 4.36 10.10 -6.49
C PHE A 47 3.38 11.12 -5.90
N LYS A 48 2.27 10.61 -5.37
CA LYS A 48 1.30 11.37 -4.57
C LYS A 48 1.40 10.93 -3.12
N ALA A 49 1.22 11.85 -2.19
CA ALA A 49 1.27 11.57 -0.76
C ALA A 49 0.14 12.30 -0.03
N SER A 50 -0.42 11.65 0.98
CA SER A 50 -1.38 12.22 1.92
C SER A 50 -0.82 12.07 3.33
N LEU A 51 -0.86 13.14 4.12
CA LEU A 51 -0.41 13.10 5.51
C LEU A 51 -1.48 12.42 6.37
N ILE A 52 -1.07 11.43 7.14
CA ILE A 52 -1.93 10.76 8.12
C ILE A 52 -1.62 11.32 9.50
N ASN A 53 -2.58 12.00 10.11
CA ASN A 53 -2.46 12.67 11.41
C ASN A 53 -3.48 12.19 12.45
N LYS A 54 -4.24 11.13 12.15
CA LYS A 54 -5.24 10.54 13.05
C LYS A 54 -5.21 9.02 12.91
N ASP A 55 -5.42 8.33 14.03
CA ASP A 55 -5.37 6.87 14.08
C ASP A 55 -6.49 6.21 13.26
N ALA A 56 -7.71 6.76 13.30
CA ALA A 56 -8.81 6.30 12.45
C ALA A 56 -8.46 6.42 10.94
N TYR A 57 -7.68 7.44 10.56
CA TYR A 57 -7.22 7.57 9.18
C TYR A 57 -6.10 6.57 8.86
N LEU A 58 -5.20 6.28 9.81
CA LEU A 58 -4.17 5.26 9.68
C LEU A 58 -4.76 3.88 9.41
N THR A 59 -5.72 3.43 10.22
CA THR A 59 -6.34 2.11 10.08
C THR A 59 -7.10 2.01 8.76
N HIS A 60 -7.87 3.03 8.40
CA HIS A 60 -8.57 3.06 7.10
C HIS A 60 -7.62 3.01 5.91
N VAL A 61 -6.52 3.78 5.91
CA VAL A 61 -5.54 3.74 4.82
C VAL A 61 -4.85 2.38 4.74
N SER A 62 -4.48 1.80 5.89
CA SER A 62 -3.86 0.46 5.93
C SER A 62 -4.77 -0.60 5.29
N ARG A 63 -6.04 -0.64 5.70
CA ARG A 63 -7.05 -1.53 5.12
C ARG A 63 -7.27 -1.26 3.64
N TYR A 64 -7.41 0.00 3.24
CA TYR A 64 -7.56 0.38 1.84
C TYR A 64 -6.40 -0.16 0.99
N ILE A 65 -5.14 0.03 1.44
CA ILE A 65 -3.95 -0.49 0.75
C ILE A 65 -4.02 -2.00 0.59
N HIS A 66 -4.35 -2.73 1.66
CA HIS A 66 -4.42 -4.19 1.62
C HIS A 66 -5.54 -4.72 0.74
N LEU A 67 -6.68 -4.03 0.66
CA LEU A 67 -7.82 -4.41 -0.21
C LEU A 67 -7.67 -3.98 -1.68
N ASN A 68 -6.59 -3.30 -2.08
CA ASN A 68 -6.41 -2.89 -3.48
C ASN A 68 -6.26 -4.08 -4.46
N PRO A 69 -5.53 -5.16 -4.15
CA PRO A 69 -5.55 -6.39 -4.95
C PRO A 69 -6.87 -7.16 -4.74
N ARG A 70 -7.44 -7.72 -5.82
CA ARG A 70 -8.67 -8.54 -5.74
C ARG A 70 -8.53 -9.72 -4.77
N SER A 71 -7.44 -10.48 -4.88
CA SER A 71 -7.15 -11.61 -3.98
C SER A 71 -6.28 -11.18 -2.79
N TRP A 72 -6.72 -10.15 -2.06
CA TRP A 72 -5.91 -9.47 -1.05
C TRP A 72 -5.27 -10.42 -0.02
N LYS A 73 -5.99 -11.43 0.48
CA LYS A 73 -5.53 -12.40 1.48
C LYS A 73 -4.30 -13.21 1.05
N TYR A 74 -4.12 -13.37 -0.26
CA TYR A 74 -3.09 -14.22 -0.86
C TYR A 74 -2.15 -13.45 -1.80
N PHE A 75 -2.28 -12.13 -1.87
CA PHE A 75 -1.47 -11.33 -2.77
C PHE A 75 -0.01 -11.28 -2.28
N PRO A 76 0.94 -11.85 -3.04
CA PRO A 76 2.32 -12.04 -2.55
C PRO A 76 3.10 -10.72 -2.45
N TYR A 77 2.67 -9.68 -3.18
CA TYR A 77 3.32 -8.37 -3.22
C TYR A 77 2.67 -7.36 -2.26
N SER A 78 2.15 -7.85 -1.13
CA SER A 78 1.56 -7.04 -0.06
C SER A 78 2.08 -7.50 1.30
N SER A 79 2.21 -6.55 2.23
CA SER A 79 2.58 -6.83 3.62
C SER A 79 1.54 -7.66 4.38
N ILE A 80 0.32 -7.80 3.87
CA ILE A 80 -0.74 -8.59 4.51
C ILE A 80 -0.35 -10.06 4.71
N CYS A 81 0.39 -10.65 3.77
CA CYS A 81 0.88 -12.02 3.90
C CYS A 81 1.84 -12.15 5.08
N ALA A 82 2.68 -11.13 5.29
CA ALA A 82 3.67 -11.11 6.35
C ALA A 82 3.00 -10.96 7.73
N ILE A 83 2.02 -10.05 7.83
CA ILE A 83 1.19 -9.87 9.02
C ILE A 83 0.47 -11.18 9.36
N ARG A 84 -0.22 -11.79 8.40
CA ARG A 84 -1.00 -13.02 8.61
C ARG A 84 -0.16 -14.20 9.08
N LYS A 85 1.07 -14.32 8.57
CA LYS A 85 1.98 -15.41 8.92
C LYS A 85 2.87 -15.09 10.12
N ALA A 86 2.77 -13.88 10.68
CA ALA A 86 3.65 -13.35 11.72
C ALA A 86 5.14 -13.52 11.36
N ASN A 87 5.49 -13.22 10.10
CA ASN A 87 6.85 -13.34 9.58
C ASN A 87 7.32 -12.04 8.90
N GLU A 88 6.95 -10.90 9.48
CA GLU A 88 7.38 -9.59 9.03
C GLU A 88 8.92 -9.49 9.04
N PRO A 89 9.56 -9.12 7.91
CA PRO A 89 10.98 -8.85 7.91
C PRO A 89 11.28 -7.60 8.74
N GLU A 90 12.51 -7.47 9.25
CA GLU A 90 12.92 -6.37 10.14
C GLU A 90 12.62 -4.97 9.59
N TRP A 91 12.73 -4.78 8.27
CA TRP A 91 12.44 -3.50 7.62
C TRP A 91 10.93 -3.18 7.51
N LEU A 92 10.04 -4.16 7.71
CA LEU A 92 8.58 -3.98 7.64
C LEU A 92 8.02 -3.71 9.05
N GLN A 93 7.79 -2.44 9.34
CA GLN A 93 7.29 -1.99 10.63
C GLN A 93 5.75 -1.94 10.64
N THR A 94 5.11 -2.91 11.28
CA THR A 94 3.64 -3.05 11.37
C THR A 94 3.07 -2.59 12.72
N GLN A 95 3.93 -2.28 13.68
CA GLN A 95 3.61 -2.08 15.09
C GLN A 95 2.63 -0.92 15.29
N LYS A 96 2.79 0.20 14.58
CA LYS A 96 1.87 1.34 14.69
C LYS A 96 0.45 1.02 14.25
N VAL A 97 0.29 0.15 13.24
CA VAL A 97 -1.02 -0.31 12.78
C VAL A 97 -1.58 -1.32 13.77
N LEU A 98 -0.79 -2.34 14.14
CA LEU A 98 -1.23 -3.40 15.05
C LEU A 98 -1.51 -2.89 16.48
N ALA A 99 -0.87 -1.81 16.93
CA ALA A 99 -1.18 -1.16 18.20
C ALA A 99 -2.63 -0.65 18.28
N GLN A 100 -3.29 -0.39 17.14
CA GLN A 100 -4.70 0.01 17.10
C GLN A 100 -5.66 -1.19 17.31
N PHE A 101 -5.11 -2.40 17.40
CA PHE A 101 -5.83 -3.66 17.54
C PHE A 101 -5.23 -4.50 18.69
N ASP A 102 -4.66 -3.84 19.71
CA ASP A 102 -4.01 -4.48 20.87
C ASP A 102 -2.95 -5.53 20.50
N TYR A 103 -2.29 -5.33 19.35
CA TYR A 103 -1.34 -6.26 18.73
C TYR A 103 -1.93 -7.62 18.34
N ASP A 104 -3.26 -7.77 18.39
CA ASP A 104 -3.95 -8.92 17.86
C ASP A 104 -4.08 -8.82 16.33
N ARG A 105 -3.37 -9.73 15.66
CA ARG A 105 -3.36 -9.83 14.20
C ARG A 105 -4.72 -10.26 13.67
N GLN A 106 -5.44 -11.10 14.41
CA GLN A 106 -6.72 -11.60 13.96
C GLN A 106 -7.77 -10.47 13.90
N SER A 107 -7.84 -9.65 14.95
CA SER A 107 -8.64 -8.42 14.97
C SER A 107 -8.31 -7.48 13.80
N TYR A 108 -7.02 -7.30 13.47
CA TYR A 108 -6.65 -6.52 12.29
C TYR A 108 -7.15 -7.14 10.98
N LEU A 109 -6.99 -8.45 10.81
CA LEU A 109 -7.42 -9.16 9.60
C LEU A 109 -8.94 -9.13 9.42
N GLU A 110 -9.69 -9.23 10.51
CA GLU A 110 -11.16 -9.10 10.53
C GLU A 110 -11.59 -7.67 10.18
N PHE A 111 -10.94 -6.66 10.75
CA PHE A 111 -11.17 -5.26 10.37
C PHE A 111 -10.89 -5.02 8.88
N VAL A 112 -9.86 -5.64 8.31
CA VAL A 112 -9.60 -5.55 6.86
C VAL A 112 -10.73 -6.20 6.06
N ALA A 113 -11.19 -7.38 6.49
CA ALA A 113 -12.25 -8.12 5.81
C ALA A 113 -13.63 -7.44 5.89
N ASP A 114 -13.95 -6.70 6.96
CA ASP A 114 -15.27 -6.05 7.12
C ASP A 114 -15.64 -5.10 5.97
N TYR A 115 -14.62 -4.57 5.29
CA TYR A 115 -14.78 -3.55 4.27
C TYR A 115 -14.72 -4.09 2.85
N GLU A 116 -14.59 -5.41 2.70
CA GLU A 116 -14.49 -6.05 1.39
C GLU A 116 -15.76 -5.78 0.55
N GLU A 117 -16.94 -5.91 1.15
CA GLU A 117 -18.23 -5.61 0.48
C GLU A 117 -18.34 -4.14 0.10
N ASN A 118 -18.03 -3.23 1.03
CA ASN A 118 -18.03 -1.79 0.76
C ASN A 118 -17.06 -1.41 -0.37
N LYS A 119 -15.89 -2.06 -0.41
CA LYS A 119 -14.89 -1.83 -1.47
C LYS A 119 -15.40 -2.34 -2.82
N GLN A 120 -16.05 -3.49 -2.86
CA GLN A 120 -16.64 -4.06 -4.08
C GLN A 120 -17.73 -3.12 -4.62
N MET A 121 -18.66 -2.69 -3.77
CA MET A 121 -19.71 -1.73 -4.13
C MET A 121 -19.11 -0.42 -4.69
N LEU A 122 -18.07 0.12 -4.05
CA LEU A 122 -17.40 1.33 -4.54
C LEU A 122 -16.70 1.13 -5.89
N ASP A 123 -16.20 -0.07 -6.18
CA ASP A 123 -15.57 -0.38 -7.46
C ASP A 123 -16.62 -0.52 -8.57
N GLU A 124 -17.76 -1.12 -8.27
CA GLU A 124 -18.93 -1.20 -9.17
C GLU A 124 -19.45 0.20 -9.52
N LEU A 125 -19.70 1.04 -8.51
CA LEU A 125 -20.15 2.43 -8.72
C LEU A 125 -19.17 3.24 -9.57
N LYS A 126 -17.86 3.08 -9.35
CA LYS A 126 -16.84 3.75 -10.19
C LYS A 126 -16.88 3.27 -11.63
N TYR A 127 -17.10 1.98 -11.84
CA TYR A 127 -17.20 1.41 -13.18
C TYR A 127 -18.45 1.94 -13.90
N GLU A 128 -19.60 1.97 -13.23
CA GLU A 128 -20.83 2.54 -13.78
C GLU A 128 -20.65 4.02 -14.16
N LEU A 129 -20.11 4.83 -13.23
CA LEU A 129 -19.90 6.27 -13.46
C LEU A 129 -18.85 6.57 -14.55
N ALA A 130 -17.85 5.71 -14.75
CA ALA A 130 -16.82 5.89 -15.77
C ALA A 130 -17.28 5.51 -17.19
N ASN A 131 -18.40 4.78 -17.30
CA ASN A 131 -18.99 4.34 -18.57
C ASN A 131 -20.24 5.15 -18.97
N LEU A 132 -20.56 6.23 -18.24
CA LEU A 132 -21.50 7.29 -18.62
C LEU A 132 -20.79 8.34 -19.49
#